data_AF-A0A0F9PR84-F1
#
_entry.id   AF-A0A0F9PR84-F1
#
_cell.length_a   1.000
_cell.length_b   1.000
_cell.length_c   1.000
_cell.angle_alpha   90.00
_cell.angle_beta   90.00
_cell.angle_gamma   90.00
#
_symmetry.space_group_name_H-M   'P 1'
#
loop_
_entity.id
_entity.type
_entity.pdbx_description
1 polymer ?
#
loop_
_entity_poly.entity_id
_entity_poly.type
_entity_poly.pdbx_seq_one_letter_code
_entity_poly.pdbx_strand_id
1 'polypeptide(L)'
;MPKGIYERRKPVGKKTRRLMSAAHMGHKVTQEAREKQRRGMLGKNTGPVSDETRRRMSIANKRHSAKNLPSCRCFQHYSGNENPSQLSWKLINFLSDAGFGIIIPEVRFGRFSVDALLAEEWVAFEADGKYWHSVNKTDYVARDKYLLKEFGLPVIRISEEEINNAY
;
A
#
# COMPACT_ATOMS: atom_id res chain seq x y z
N MET A 1 -15.63 -33.60 13.91
CA MET A 1 -14.99 -32.53 14.70
C MET A 1 -15.86 -31.28 14.62
N PRO A 2 -16.37 -30.71 15.73
CA PRO A 2 -17.24 -29.54 15.66
C PRO A 2 -16.42 -28.28 15.32
N LYS A 3 -16.86 -27.55 14.29
CA LYS A 3 -16.32 -26.24 13.92
C LYS A 3 -16.85 -25.21 14.92
N GLY A 4 -16.02 -24.81 15.88
CA GLY A 4 -16.33 -23.69 16.76
C GLY A 4 -16.49 -22.40 15.95
N ILE A 5 -17.72 -21.92 15.85
CA ILE A 5 -18.02 -20.59 15.30
C ILE A 5 -17.46 -19.59 16.31
N TYR A 6 -16.31 -19.00 16.02
CA TYR A 6 -15.79 -17.89 16.81
C TYR A 6 -16.70 -16.68 16.59
N GLU A 7 -17.64 -16.46 17.50
CA GLU A 7 -18.41 -15.22 17.56
C GLU A 7 -17.44 -14.03 17.63
N ARG A 8 -17.59 -13.10 16.68
CA ARG A 8 -16.78 -11.88 16.67
C ARG A 8 -17.12 -11.09 17.93
N ARG A 9 -16.12 -10.89 18.80
CA ARG A 9 -16.26 -10.01 19.97
C ARG A 9 -16.74 -8.65 19.50
N LYS A 10 -17.84 -8.16 20.08
CA LYS A 10 -18.40 -6.85 19.76
C LYS A 10 -17.34 -5.75 20.00
N PRO A 11 -17.23 -4.75 19.11
CA PRO A 11 -16.27 -3.68 19.29
C PRO A 11 -16.54 -2.91 20.60
N VAL A 12 -15.47 -2.59 21.33
CA VAL A 12 -15.53 -1.86 22.59
C VAL A 12 -16.12 -0.46 22.33
N GLY A 13 -17.19 -0.11 23.05
CA GLY A 13 -17.87 1.18 22.89
C GLY A 13 -16.98 2.39 23.21
N LYS A 14 -17.28 3.54 22.61
CA LYS A 14 -16.51 4.80 22.77
C LYS A 14 -16.31 5.18 24.25
N LYS A 15 -17.35 5.04 25.07
CA LYS A 15 -17.31 5.32 26.52
C LYS A 15 -16.31 4.41 27.23
N THR A 16 -16.37 3.10 26.98
CA THR A 16 -15.44 2.13 27.57
C THR A 16 -14.00 2.37 27.13
N ARG A 17 -13.77 2.69 25.85
CA ARG A 17 -12.43 3.04 25.36
C ARG A 17 -11.86 4.29 26.05
N ARG A 18 -12.68 5.32 26.29
CA ARG A 18 -12.28 6.52 27.05
C ARG A 18 -11.93 6.18 28.51
N LEU A 19 -12.73 5.34 29.17
CA LEU A 19 -12.46 4.90 30.55
C LEU A 19 -11.16 4.10 30.65
N MET A 20 -10.91 3.17 29.73
CA MET A 20 -9.65 2.42 29.68
C MET A 20 -8.44 3.33 29.43
N SER A 21 -8.58 4.30 28.51
CA SER A 21 -7.54 5.29 28.25
C SER A 21 -7.26 6.16 29.48
N ALA A 22 -8.30 6.64 30.16
CA ALA A 22 -8.16 7.44 31.36
C ALA A 22 -7.50 6.67 32.50
N ALA A 23 -7.83 5.39 32.67
CA ALA A 23 -7.20 4.51 33.66
C ALA A 23 -5.70 4.26 33.41
N HIS A 24 -5.22 4.47 32.19
CA HIS A 24 -3.80 4.30 31.83
C HIS A 24 -3.04 5.62 31.77
N MET A 25 -3.73 6.76 31.69
CA MET A 25 -3.09 8.07 31.76
C MET A 25 -2.48 8.28 33.15
N GLY A 26 -1.17 8.47 33.20
CA GLY A 26 -0.42 8.70 34.43
C GLY A 26 0.20 7.46 35.07
N HIS A 27 -0.08 6.25 34.57
CA HIS A 27 0.57 5.05 35.05
C HIS A 27 2.06 5.06 34.66
N LYS A 28 2.94 5.38 35.61
CA LYS A 28 4.39 5.30 35.39
C LYS A 28 4.85 3.85 35.49
N VAL A 29 5.38 3.30 34.41
CA VAL A 29 6.03 1.98 34.45
C VAL A 29 7.23 2.07 35.38
N THR A 30 7.23 1.26 36.43
CA THR A 30 8.31 1.22 37.44
C THR A 30 9.62 0.75 36.79
N GLN A 31 10.76 1.13 37.38
CA GLN A 31 12.07 0.67 36.90
C GLN A 31 12.16 -0.87 36.93
N GLU A 32 11.60 -1.50 37.97
CA GLU A 32 11.57 -2.96 38.10
C GLU A 32 10.77 -3.63 36.95
N ALA A 33 9.61 -3.08 36.58
CA ALA A 33 8.84 -3.59 35.45
C ALA A 33 9.58 -3.42 34.12
N ARG A 34 10.28 -2.29 33.92
CA ARG A 34 11.14 -2.06 32.76
C ARG A 34 12.30 -3.06 32.71
N GLU A 35 12.92 -3.34 33.85
CA GLU A 35 14.06 -4.25 33.94
C GLU A 35 13.63 -5.71 33.73
N LYS A 36 12.47 -6.11 34.24
CA LYS A 36 11.84 -7.41 33.96
C LYS A 36 11.55 -7.58 32.47
N GLN A 37 11.03 -6.54 31.82
CA GLN A 37 10.80 -6.54 30.38
C GLN A 37 12.13 -6.63 29.60
N ARG A 38 13.16 -5.86 30.00
CA ARG A 38 14.49 -5.91 29.40
C ARG A 38 15.10 -7.31 29.52
N ARG A 39 15.03 -7.92 30.70
CA ARG A 39 15.55 -9.28 30.95
C ARG A 39 14.81 -10.34 30.14
N GLY A 40 13.50 -10.20 29.95
CA GLY A 40 12.70 -11.09 29.08
C GLY A 40 12.93 -10.89 27.58
N MET A 41 13.65 -9.83 27.17
CA MET A 41 14.06 -9.57 25.79
C MET A 41 15.51 -9.97 25.53
N LEU A 42 16.37 -10.00 26.56
CA LEU A 42 17.71 -10.57 26.49
C LEU A 42 17.63 -12.06 26.08
N GLY A 43 18.39 -12.45 25.06
CA GLY A 43 18.41 -13.81 24.51
C GLY A 43 17.34 -14.09 23.44
N LYS A 44 16.40 -13.18 23.20
CA LYS A 44 15.60 -13.22 21.98
C LYS A 44 16.46 -12.69 20.84
N ASN A 45 16.43 -13.34 19.67
CA ASN A 45 17.07 -12.86 18.45
C ASN A 45 16.35 -11.60 17.94
N THR A 46 16.49 -10.49 18.67
CA THR A 46 16.08 -9.14 18.26
C THR A 46 17.18 -8.42 17.48
N GLY A 47 18.27 -9.13 17.17
CA GLY A 47 19.33 -8.62 16.31
C GLY A 47 18.82 -8.31 14.90
N PRO A 48 19.65 -7.61 14.09
CA PRO A 48 19.30 -7.33 12.71
C PRO A 48 18.95 -8.63 11.98
N VAL A 49 17.80 -8.60 11.29
CA VAL A 49 17.31 -9.74 10.52
C VAL A 49 18.40 -10.14 9.52
N SER A 50 18.81 -11.42 9.53
CA SER A 50 19.83 -11.92 8.61
C SER A 50 19.43 -11.69 7.17
N ASP A 51 20.41 -11.53 6.27
CA ASP A 51 20.12 -11.26 4.86
C ASP A 51 19.28 -12.36 4.21
N GLU A 52 19.51 -13.62 4.59
CA GLU A 52 18.71 -14.75 4.15
C GLU A 52 17.25 -14.64 4.63
N THR A 53 17.04 -14.29 5.90
CA THR A 53 15.67 -14.08 6.42
C THR A 53 15.00 -12.90 5.74
N ARG A 54 15.75 -11.81 5.49
CA ARG A 54 15.25 -10.64 4.76
C ARG A 54 14.86 -11.00 3.33
N ARG A 55 15.65 -11.84 2.65
CA ARG A 55 15.36 -12.38 1.32
C ARG A 55 14.09 -13.23 1.34
N ARG A 56 13.93 -14.14 2.30
CA ARG A 56 12.71 -14.95 2.47
C ARG A 56 11.48 -14.10 2.71
N MET A 57 11.57 -13.09 3.58
CA MET A 57 10.48 -12.13 3.82
C MET A 57 10.13 -11.34 2.56
N SER A 58 11.14 -10.89 1.80
CA SER A 58 10.94 -10.19 0.53
C SER A 58 10.21 -11.08 -0.48
N ILE A 59 10.62 -12.33 -0.64
CA ILE A 59 9.96 -13.30 -1.53
C ILE A 59 8.52 -13.56 -1.08
N ALA A 60 8.29 -13.77 0.22
CA ALA A 60 6.95 -13.98 0.77
C ALA A 60 6.04 -12.77 0.52
N ASN A 61 6.55 -11.55 0.75
CA ASN A 61 5.82 -10.31 0.46
C ASN A 61 5.50 -10.17 -1.02
N LYS A 62 6.45 -10.39 -1.93
CA LYS A 62 6.21 -10.37 -3.38
C LYS A 62 5.12 -11.36 -3.78
N ARG A 63 5.19 -12.60 -3.27
CA ARG A 63 4.17 -13.64 -3.51
C ARG A 63 2.80 -13.27 -2.96
N HIS A 64 2.74 -12.60 -1.80
CA HIS A 64 1.48 -12.15 -1.22
C HIS A 64 0.88 -10.99 -2.01
N SER A 65 1.68 -9.97 -2.34
CA SER A 65 1.25 -8.82 -3.15
C SER A 65 0.77 -9.20 -4.55
N ALA A 66 1.36 -10.24 -5.17
CA ALA A 66 0.93 -10.73 -6.48
C ALA A 66 -0.45 -11.42 -6.47
N LYS A 67 -0.97 -11.82 -5.30
CA LYS A 67 -2.30 -12.43 -5.20
C LYS A 67 -3.36 -11.34 -5.14
N ASN A 68 -4.40 -11.45 -5.97
CA ASN A 68 -5.61 -10.67 -5.82
C ASN A 68 -6.46 -11.25 -4.67
N LEU A 69 -6.32 -10.70 -3.47
CA LEU A 69 -7.03 -11.15 -2.27
C LEU A 69 -7.98 -10.05 -1.80
N PRO A 70 -9.19 -9.93 -2.38
CA PRO A 70 -10.13 -8.84 -2.07
C PRO A 70 -10.57 -8.80 -0.59
N SER A 71 -10.45 -9.92 0.14
CA SER A 71 -10.73 -9.97 1.58
C SER A 71 -9.51 -9.61 2.46
N CYS A 72 -8.34 -9.38 1.89
CA CYS A 72 -7.13 -9.08 2.66
C CYS A 72 -7.09 -7.59 3.03
N ARG A 73 -7.02 -7.30 4.33
CA ARG A 73 -6.96 -5.93 4.87
C ARG A 73 -5.53 -5.47 5.18
N CYS A 74 -4.52 -6.11 4.60
CA CYS A 74 -3.13 -5.69 4.80
C CYS A 74 -2.87 -4.42 3.98
N PHE A 75 -1.87 -3.62 4.37
CA PHE A 75 -1.50 -2.40 3.63
C PHE A 75 -1.17 -2.67 2.16
N GLN A 76 -0.62 -3.85 1.85
CA GLN A 76 -0.27 -4.25 0.47
C GLN A 76 -1.51 -4.52 -0.41
N HIS A 77 -2.67 -4.77 0.19
CA HIS A 77 -3.96 -4.97 -0.50
C HIS A 77 -5.00 -3.89 -0.18
N TYR A 78 -4.70 -3.01 0.78
CA TYR A 78 -5.51 -1.84 1.08
C TYR A 78 -5.41 -0.85 -0.09
N SER A 79 -6.50 -0.67 -0.82
CA SER A 79 -6.70 0.44 -1.76
C SER A 79 -7.00 1.69 -0.94
N GLY A 80 -5.95 2.33 -0.42
CA GLY A 80 -6.11 3.64 0.21
C GLY A 80 -6.63 4.64 -0.82
N ASN A 81 -7.80 5.22 -0.52
CA ASN A 81 -8.66 6.02 -1.38
C ASN A 81 -9.32 5.22 -2.52
N GLU A 82 -10.63 5.06 -2.45
CA GLU A 82 -11.47 4.53 -3.54
C GLU A 82 -11.61 5.54 -4.69
N ASN A 83 -11.04 6.75 -4.53
CA ASN A 83 -11.19 7.85 -5.45
C ASN A 83 -9.84 8.28 -6.01
N PRO A 84 -9.67 8.25 -7.34
CA PRO A 84 -8.52 8.80 -8.02
C PRO A 84 -8.24 10.25 -7.61
N SER A 85 -6.97 10.63 -7.63
CA SER A 85 -6.58 12.03 -7.42
C SER A 85 -7.21 12.93 -8.49
N GLN A 86 -7.33 14.24 -8.22
CA GLN A 86 -7.83 15.18 -9.24
C GLN A 86 -6.99 15.16 -10.52
N LEU A 87 -5.67 14.97 -10.40
CA LEU A 87 -4.78 14.87 -11.54
C LEU A 87 -5.00 13.56 -12.32
N SER A 88 -5.20 12.44 -11.62
CA SER A 88 -5.54 11.15 -12.22
C SER A 88 -6.89 11.24 -12.96
N TRP A 89 -7.87 11.96 -12.45
CA TRP A 89 -9.14 12.22 -13.15
C TRP A 89 -8.95 13.03 -14.44
N LYS A 90 -8.11 14.07 -14.42
CA LYS A 90 -7.80 14.83 -15.64
C LYS A 90 -7.14 13.95 -16.71
N LEU A 91 -6.21 13.08 -16.29
CA LEU A 91 -5.59 12.08 -17.16
C LEU A 91 -6.63 11.13 -17.78
N ILE A 92 -7.56 10.61 -16.97
CA ILE A 92 -8.62 9.71 -17.45
C ILE A 92 -9.52 10.41 -18.46
N ASN A 93 -9.92 11.66 -18.19
CA ASN A 93 -10.73 12.44 -19.12
C ASN A 93 -9.99 12.69 -20.43
N PHE A 94 -8.71 13.11 -20.36
CA PHE A 94 -7.86 13.28 -21.54
C PHE A 94 -7.79 12.00 -22.41
N LEU A 95 -7.62 10.83 -21.78
CA LEU A 95 -7.61 9.54 -22.49
C LEU A 95 -8.98 9.21 -23.09
N SER A 96 -10.07 9.49 -22.36
CA SER A 96 -11.43 9.28 -22.86
C SER A 96 -11.72 10.18 -24.07
N ASP A 97 -11.32 11.45 -24.02
CA ASP A 97 -11.50 12.42 -25.10
C ASP A 97 -10.64 12.08 -26.32
N ALA A 98 -9.50 11.42 -26.12
CA ALA A 98 -8.68 10.86 -27.19
C ALA A 98 -9.29 9.62 -27.86
N GLY A 99 -10.41 9.10 -27.35
CA GLY A 99 -11.17 8.01 -27.94
C GLY A 99 -10.77 6.60 -27.48
N PHE A 100 -10.03 6.47 -26.39
CA PHE A 100 -9.72 5.15 -25.82
C PHE A 100 -10.96 4.52 -25.15
N GLY A 101 -11.20 3.24 -25.41
CA GLY A 101 -12.43 2.55 -25.01
C GLY A 101 -12.46 2.12 -23.55
N ILE A 102 -11.56 1.22 -23.15
CA ILE A 102 -11.55 0.62 -21.80
C ILE A 102 -10.43 1.20 -20.95
N ILE A 103 -10.76 2.25 -20.19
CA ILE A 103 -9.86 2.91 -19.23
C ILE A 103 -10.21 2.45 -17.82
N ILE A 104 -9.26 1.82 -17.13
CA ILE A 104 -9.44 1.35 -15.75
C ILE A 104 -8.61 2.25 -14.81
N PRO A 105 -9.25 2.98 -13.89
CA PRO A 105 -8.55 3.84 -12.93
C PRO A 105 -7.84 3.03 -11.83
N GLU A 106 -6.71 3.53 -11.34
CA GLU A 106 -5.99 3.09 -10.14
C GLU A 106 -5.75 1.57 -10.03
N VAL A 107 -5.25 0.97 -11.11
CA VAL A 107 -5.04 -0.49 -11.17
C VAL A 107 -3.78 -0.89 -10.40
N ARG A 108 -3.89 -1.93 -9.57
CA ARG A 108 -2.77 -2.48 -8.80
C ARG A 108 -2.10 -3.67 -9.50
N PHE A 109 -0.78 -3.57 -9.63
CA PHE A 109 0.12 -4.61 -10.14
C PHE A 109 1.17 -4.98 -9.08
N GLY A 110 0.87 -6.01 -8.30
CA GLY A 110 1.71 -6.42 -7.18
C GLY A 110 1.75 -5.37 -6.09
N ARG A 111 2.91 -4.74 -5.87
CA ARG A 111 3.10 -3.69 -4.85
C ARG A 111 2.93 -2.27 -5.38
N PHE A 112 2.75 -2.12 -6.68
CA PHE A 112 2.62 -0.82 -7.33
C PHE A 112 1.20 -0.65 -7.84
N SER A 113 0.75 0.60 -7.91
CA SER A 113 -0.49 0.99 -8.58
C SER A 113 -0.15 1.98 -9.68
N VAL A 114 -0.92 1.94 -10.76
CA VAL A 114 -0.86 2.88 -11.88
C VAL A 114 -2.13 3.73 -11.91
N ASP A 115 -2.04 4.99 -12.32
CA ASP A 115 -3.18 5.92 -12.28
C ASP A 115 -4.30 5.52 -13.25
N ALA A 116 -3.94 5.08 -14.45
CA ALA A 116 -4.87 4.57 -15.45
C ALA A 116 -4.26 3.41 -16.23
N LEU A 117 -5.09 2.43 -16.60
CA LEU A 117 -4.74 1.34 -17.50
C LEU A 117 -5.65 1.39 -18.73
N LEU A 118 -5.05 1.44 -19.91
CA LEU A 118 -5.75 1.14 -21.14
C LEU A 118 -5.77 -0.38 -21.33
N ALA A 119 -6.91 -1.01 -21.08
CA ALA A 119 -6.99 -2.46 -20.96
C ALA A 119 -6.87 -3.19 -22.31
N GLU A 120 -7.30 -2.56 -23.41
CA GLU A 120 -7.26 -3.13 -24.76
C GLU A 120 -5.83 -3.10 -25.33
N GLU A 121 -5.12 -1.99 -25.11
CA GLU A 121 -3.74 -1.78 -25.53
C GLU A 121 -2.73 -2.40 -24.54
N TRP A 122 -3.18 -2.71 -23.33
CA TRP A 122 -2.35 -3.16 -22.21
C TRP A 122 -1.20 -2.20 -21.90
N VAL A 123 -1.52 -0.90 -21.77
CA VAL A 123 -0.56 0.17 -21.46
C VAL A 123 -1.01 0.92 -20.21
N ALA A 124 -0.10 1.14 -19.26
CA ALA A 124 -0.35 1.95 -18.09
C ALA A 124 0.05 3.41 -18.29
N PHE A 125 -0.73 4.32 -17.73
CA PHE A 125 -0.45 5.74 -17.64
C PHE A 125 -0.32 6.19 -16.19
N GLU A 126 0.65 7.06 -15.93
CA GLU A 126 0.90 7.67 -14.63
C GLU A 126 0.96 9.18 -14.74
N ALA A 127 0.29 9.86 -13.82
CA ALA A 127 0.25 11.29 -13.71
C ALA A 127 1.39 11.80 -12.81
N ASP A 128 2.41 12.37 -13.42
CA ASP A 128 3.65 12.78 -12.75
C ASP A 128 3.48 14.18 -12.10
N GLY A 129 2.93 14.19 -10.88
CA GLY A 129 2.72 15.41 -10.09
C GLY A 129 4.03 15.96 -9.52
N LYS A 130 4.38 17.22 -9.83
CA LYS A 130 5.68 17.84 -9.48
C LYS A 130 6.00 17.73 -7.97
N TYR A 131 4.98 17.84 -7.12
CA TYR A 131 5.13 17.74 -5.67
C TYR A 131 5.72 16.40 -5.22
N TRP A 132 5.25 15.27 -5.78
CA TRP A 132 5.62 13.92 -5.32
C TRP A 132 7.08 13.56 -5.62
N HIS A 133 7.66 14.12 -6.68
CA HIS A 133 9.08 13.96 -7.00
C HIS A 133 10.00 14.63 -5.98
N SER A 134 9.54 15.73 -5.37
CA SER A 134 10.33 16.46 -4.38
C SER A 134 10.38 15.77 -3.02
N VAL A 135 9.32 15.05 -2.66
CA VAL A 135 9.15 14.42 -1.33
C VAL A 135 9.50 12.95 -1.30
N ASN A 136 9.42 12.24 -2.43
CA ASN A 136 9.63 10.80 -2.51
C ASN A 136 10.81 10.46 -3.43
N LYS A 137 11.82 9.78 -2.87
CA LYS A 137 12.93 9.19 -3.64
C LYS A 137 12.51 7.85 -4.24
N THR A 138 11.45 7.86 -5.04
CA THR A 138 11.00 6.67 -5.76
C THR A 138 11.90 6.44 -6.97
N ASP A 139 12.50 5.26 -7.08
CA ASP A 139 13.20 4.83 -8.29
C ASP A 139 12.17 4.38 -9.35
N TYR A 140 11.69 5.36 -10.11
CA TYR A 140 10.71 5.18 -11.17
C TYR A 140 11.21 4.25 -12.28
N VAL A 141 12.51 4.30 -12.60
CA VAL A 141 13.10 3.42 -13.62
C VAL A 141 13.05 1.96 -13.17
N ALA A 142 13.40 1.68 -11.91
CA ALA A 142 13.29 0.32 -11.37
C ALA A 142 11.84 -0.15 -11.24
N ARG A 143 10.91 0.76 -10.92
CA ARG A 143 9.47 0.46 -10.88
C ARG A 143 8.95 0.05 -12.26
N ASP A 144 9.22 0.85 -13.27
CA ASP A 144 8.67 0.65 -14.62
C ASP A 144 9.30 -0.60 -15.27
N LYS A 145 10.61 -0.84 -15.04
CA LYS A 145 11.26 -2.12 -15.41
C LYS A 145 10.62 -3.33 -14.74
N TYR A 146 10.20 -3.23 -13.49
CA TYR A 146 9.51 -4.31 -12.78
C TYR A 146 8.13 -4.58 -13.37
N LEU A 147 7.36 -3.53 -13.66
CA LEU A 147 6.02 -3.64 -14.27
C LEU A 147 6.10 -4.29 -15.65
N LEU A 148 7.04 -3.85 -16.48
CA LEU A 148 7.29 -4.45 -17.78
C LEU A 148 7.72 -5.92 -17.66
N LYS A 149 8.67 -6.22 -16.78
CA LYS A 149 9.21 -7.59 -16.64
C LYS A 149 8.20 -8.60 -16.11
N GLU A 150 7.44 -8.24 -15.08
CA GLU A 150 6.57 -9.20 -14.38
C GLU A 150 5.16 -9.26 -14.95
N PHE A 151 4.68 -8.18 -15.58
CA PHE A 151 3.30 -8.07 -16.09
C PHE A 151 3.22 -7.76 -17.59
N GLY A 152 4.36 -7.62 -18.29
CA GLY A 152 4.36 -7.19 -19.69
C GLY A 152 3.79 -5.79 -19.89
N LEU A 153 3.80 -4.96 -18.85
CA LEU A 153 3.07 -3.69 -18.80
C LEU A 153 4.02 -2.51 -19.05
N PRO A 154 4.04 -1.92 -20.26
CA PRO A 154 4.70 -0.65 -20.50
C PRO A 154 3.99 0.48 -19.74
N VAL A 155 4.77 1.47 -19.30
CA VAL A 155 4.29 2.62 -18.52
C VAL A 155 4.64 3.91 -19.25
N ILE A 156 3.63 4.75 -19.49
CA ILE A 156 3.77 6.10 -20.02
C ILE A 156 3.54 7.07 -18.86
N ARG A 157 4.46 8.02 -18.67
CA ARG A 157 4.33 9.08 -17.68
C ARG A 157 3.97 10.37 -18.38
N ILE A 158 2.90 11.00 -17.95
CA ILE A 158 2.50 12.32 -18.43
C ILE A 158 2.70 13.29 -17.28
N SER A 159 3.45 14.35 -17.52
CA SER A 159 3.69 15.37 -16.50
C SER A 159 2.39 16.12 -16.17
N GLU A 160 2.30 16.63 -14.94
CA GLU A 160 1.19 17.49 -14.52
C GLU A 160 0.97 18.69 -15.45
N GLU A 161 2.03 19.22 -16.05
CA GLU A 161 1.96 20.34 -17.00
C GLU A 161 1.31 19.94 -18.32
N GLU A 162 1.69 18.79 -18.89
CA GLU A 162 1.06 18.25 -20.10
C GLU A 162 -0.42 17.94 -19.88
N ILE A 163 -0.78 17.35 -18.73
CA ILE A 163 -2.18 17.06 -18.38
C ILE A 163 -2.99 18.35 -18.26
N ASN A 164 -2.44 19.38 -17.61
CA ASN A 164 -3.13 20.64 -17.42
C ASN A 164 -3.24 21.46 -18.71
N ASN A 165 -2.34 21.30 -19.68
CA ASN A 165 -2.39 22.02 -20.96
C ASN A 165 -3.32 21.35 -21.99
N ALA A 166 -3.68 20.09 -21.77
CA ALA A 166 -4.61 19.36 -22.62
C ALA A 166 -6.09 19.67 -22.32
N TYR A 167 -6.36 20.49 -21.30
CA TYR A 167 -7.69 20.82 -20.76
C TYR A 167 -7.84 22.33 -20.58
#